data_AF-A0A9P4QXN7-F1
#
_entry.id   AF-A0A9P4QXN7-F1
#
_cell.length_a   1.000
_cell.length_b   1.000
_cell.length_c   1.000
_cell.angle_alpha   90.00
_cell.angle_beta   90.00
_cell.angle_gamma   90.00
#
_symmetry.space_group_name_H-M   'P 1'
#
loop_
_entity.id
_entity.type
_entity.pdbx_description
1 polymer ?
#
loop_
_entity_poly.entity_id
_entity_poly.type
_entity_poly.pdbx_seq_one_letter_code
_entity_poly.pdbx_strand_id
1 'polypeptide(L)'
;LSNVMAMSSGDSIFVAAHLLVDPLDSRDLKPSSISRIRGNIGKPGIAMLLPPPELQVRPRNSASWQVINHTPFDGYFLDAFDGTSLHLSFTEYSRPMDVGIHGVRDADIYFLEAYVQVYFKGQWIGDVDIVSSLESEFMTLLDSRHASSGPSECCHQAKNLRAFRLIAIDNWDEFVDSPDEGMIVRAKNNWLARLAAASLSSQMQRKTVVM
;
A
#
# COMPACT_ATOMS: atom_id res chain seq x y z
N LEU A 1 8.96 13.83 -14.65
CA LEU A 1 9.29 12.53 -14.02
C LEU A 1 8.41 12.24 -12.79
N SER A 2 7.23 12.84 -12.69
CA SER A 2 6.39 12.81 -11.47
C SER A 2 5.82 11.43 -11.12
N ASN A 3 5.81 10.48 -12.06
CA ASN A 3 5.11 9.19 -11.90
C ASN A 3 6.10 8.00 -11.83
N VAL A 4 7.38 8.25 -11.54
CA VAL A 4 8.39 7.19 -11.38
C VAL A 4 8.38 6.72 -9.94
N MET A 5 8.03 5.46 -9.70
CA MET A 5 8.01 4.88 -8.34
C MET A 5 9.39 4.41 -7.88
N ALA A 6 10.25 4.03 -8.83
CA ALA A 6 11.57 3.48 -8.56
C ALA A 6 12.49 3.59 -9.78
N MET A 7 13.80 3.51 -9.54
CA MET A 7 14.84 3.50 -10.57
C MET A 7 15.80 2.34 -10.33
N SER A 8 16.01 1.50 -11.34
CA SER A 8 17.04 0.44 -11.31
C SER A 8 18.28 0.91 -12.06
N SER A 9 19.45 0.78 -11.44
CA SER A 9 20.75 1.05 -12.07
C SER A 9 21.82 0.15 -11.48
N GLY A 10 22.53 -0.60 -12.35
CA GLY A 10 23.56 -1.54 -11.94
C GLY A 10 23.02 -2.66 -11.05
N ASP A 11 23.51 -2.74 -9.82
CA ASP A 11 23.13 -3.73 -8.80
C ASP A 11 22.15 -3.20 -7.75
N SER A 12 21.49 -2.07 -8.06
CA SER A 12 20.70 -1.31 -7.11
C SER A 12 19.35 -0.87 -7.66
N ILE A 13 18.33 -0.93 -6.81
CA ILE A 13 17.01 -0.35 -7.05
C ILE A 13 16.82 0.78 -6.04
N PHE A 14 16.62 1.99 -6.52
CA PHE A 14 16.33 3.18 -5.75
C PHE A 14 14.82 3.40 -5.74
N VAL A 15 14.21 3.33 -4.57
CA VAL A 15 12.75 3.42 -4.41
C VAL A 15 12.39 4.60 -3.51
N ALA A 16 11.20 5.17 -3.67
CA ALA A 16 10.68 6.10 -2.67
C ALA A 16 10.65 5.41 -1.29
N ALA A 17 11.22 6.02 -0.26
CA ALA A 17 11.33 5.41 1.06
C ALA A 17 9.95 5.09 1.67
N HIS A 18 8.93 5.86 1.30
CA HIS A 18 7.53 5.62 1.66
C HIS A 18 6.99 4.25 1.22
N LEU A 19 7.62 3.58 0.24
CA LEU A 19 7.27 2.23 -0.20
C LEU A 19 7.73 1.13 0.77
N LEU A 20 8.62 1.46 1.71
CA LEU A 20 9.31 0.49 2.57
C LEU A 20 9.03 0.70 4.07
N VAL A 21 8.05 1.53 4.40
CA VAL A 21 7.70 1.85 5.79
C VAL A 21 6.21 1.71 6.03
N ASP A 22 5.85 1.71 7.30
CA ASP A 22 4.45 1.83 7.68
C ASP A 22 3.83 3.14 7.16
N PRO A 23 2.56 3.14 6.69
CA PRO A 23 1.88 4.38 6.35
C PRO A 23 1.86 5.41 7.49
N LEU A 24 1.83 4.99 8.76
CA LEU A 24 1.89 5.91 9.90
C LEU A 24 3.23 6.62 10.00
N ASP A 25 4.32 5.86 9.79
CA ASP A 25 5.70 6.33 9.87
C ASP A 25 6.10 7.15 8.64
N SER A 26 5.35 6.99 7.53
CA SER A 26 5.56 7.72 6.28
C SER A 26 5.55 9.24 6.45
N ARG A 27 4.88 9.77 7.49
CA ARG A 27 4.82 11.20 7.82
C ARG A 27 6.14 11.80 8.27
N ASP A 28 7.00 10.97 8.86
CA ASP A 28 8.30 11.44 9.36
C ASP A 28 9.35 11.49 8.24
N LEU A 29 9.03 10.89 7.10
CA LEU A 29 9.87 10.92 5.92
C LEU A 29 9.67 12.23 5.15
N LYS A 30 10.77 12.74 4.60
CA LYS A 30 10.70 13.81 3.61
C LYS A 30 10.09 13.26 2.32
N PRO A 31 9.29 14.04 1.58
CA PRO A 31 8.71 13.61 0.30
C PRO A 31 9.74 13.06 -0.70
N SER A 32 10.96 13.60 -0.70
CA SER A 32 12.06 13.19 -1.57
C SER A 32 13.00 12.13 -0.97
N SER A 33 12.60 11.46 0.11
CA SER A 33 13.39 10.38 0.72
C SER A 33 13.46 9.18 -0.22
N ILE A 34 14.68 8.76 -0.57
CA ILE A 34 14.95 7.60 -1.41
C ILE A 34 15.68 6.54 -0.58
N SER A 35 15.27 5.28 -0.74
CA SER A 35 15.94 4.13 -0.16
C SER A 35 16.59 3.28 -1.26
N ARG A 36 17.77 2.73 -0.97
CA ARG A 36 18.49 1.80 -1.86
C ARG A 36 18.22 0.36 -1.43
N ILE A 37 17.70 -0.44 -2.35
CA ILE A 37 17.59 -1.89 -2.24
C ILE A 37 18.68 -2.51 -3.11
N ARG A 38 19.35 -3.55 -2.60
CA ARG A 38 20.31 -4.32 -3.38
C ARG A 38 19.57 -5.31 -4.27
N GLY A 39 19.82 -5.25 -5.58
CA GLY A 39 19.13 -6.05 -6.57
C GLY A 39 19.10 -5.35 -7.93
N ASN A 40 18.81 -6.09 -8.99
CA ASN A 40 18.62 -5.52 -10.32
C ASN A 40 17.41 -6.17 -10.99
N ILE A 41 16.96 -5.57 -12.08
CA ILE A 41 15.82 -6.05 -12.85
C ILE A 41 16.23 -6.96 -14.04
N GLY A 42 17.49 -7.40 -14.08
CA GLY A 42 18.03 -8.25 -15.15
C GLY A 42 18.16 -7.58 -16.53
N LYS A 43 17.99 -6.26 -16.63
CA LYS A 43 18.12 -5.51 -17.88
C LYS A 43 19.29 -4.51 -17.81
N PRO A 44 20.06 -4.32 -18.89
CA PRO A 44 21.12 -3.30 -18.95
C PRO A 44 20.52 -1.88 -18.92
N GLY A 45 21.35 -0.88 -18.63
CA GLY A 45 20.97 0.53 -18.57
C GLY A 45 20.28 0.96 -17.26
N ILE A 46 19.69 2.15 -17.28
CA ILE A 46 18.91 2.75 -16.20
C ILE A 46 17.43 2.61 -16.53
N ALA A 47 16.71 1.86 -15.69
CA ALA A 47 15.27 1.68 -15.84
C ALA A 47 14.52 2.58 -14.87
N MET A 48 13.65 3.43 -15.39
CA MET A 48 12.67 4.20 -14.63
C MET A 48 11.37 3.42 -14.56
N LEU A 49 11.02 2.92 -13.37
CA LEU A 49 9.83 2.10 -13.14
C LEU A 49 8.58 2.98 -13.02
N LEU A 50 7.61 2.72 -13.87
CA LEU A 50 6.31 3.39 -13.89
C LEU A 50 5.21 2.42 -13.48
N PRO A 51 4.23 2.84 -12.65
CA PRO A 51 3.03 2.04 -12.47
C PRO A 51 2.21 1.99 -13.78
N PRO A 52 1.45 0.90 -14.01
CA PRO A 52 0.52 0.82 -15.13
C PRO A 52 -0.59 1.87 -15.00
N PRO A 53 -1.26 2.26 -16.11
CA PRO A 53 -2.37 3.20 -16.06
C PRO A 53 -3.63 2.64 -15.40
N GLU A 54 -3.80 1.32 -15.41
CA GLU A 54 -4.96 0.64 -14.85
C GLU A 54 -4.50 -0.41 -13.84
N LEU A 55 -4.85 -0.21 -12.57
CA LEU A 55 -4.52 -1.11 -11.47
C LEU A 55 -5.71 -2.03 -11.21
N GLN A 56 -5.45 -3.34 -11.19
CA GLN A 56 -6.50 -4.32 -11.00
C GLN A 56 -6.58 -4.74 -9.53
N VAL A 57 -7.81 -4.94 -9.04
CA VAL A 57 -8.02 -5.64 -7.77
C VAL A 57 -8.80 -6.89 -8.06
N ARG A 58 -8.45 -7.98 -7.37
CA ARG A 58 -9.13 -9.26 -7.50
C ARG A 58 -10.65 -9.06 -7.37
N PRO A 59 -11.45 -9.54 -8.34
CA PRO A 59 -12.89 -9.39 -8.27
C PRO A 59 -13.46 -10.18 -7.09
N ARG A 60 -14.66 -9.79 -6.66
CA ARG A 60 -15.42 -10.53 -5.65
C ARG A 60 -15.63 -11.97 -6.11
N ASN A 61 -15.26 -12.93 -5.28
CA ASN A 61 -15.52 -14.33 -5.56
C ASN A 61 -16.88 -14.73 -4.96
N SER A 62 -17.88 -14.95 -5.80
CA SER A 62 -19.22 -15.37 -5.36
C SER A 62 -19.22 -16.73 -4.66
N ALA A 63 -18.20 -17.57 -4.88
CA ALA A 63 -18.02 -18.83 -4.17
C ALA A 63 -17.43 -18.66 -2.75
N SER A 64 -16.86 -17.49 -2.43
CA SER A 64 -16.27 -17.17 -1.12
C SER A 64 -17.30 -16.69 -0.08
N TRP A 65 -18.60 -16.77 -0.35
CA TRP A 65 -19.66 -16.34 0.59
C TRP A 65 -19.54 -16.98 1.98
N GLN A 66 -18.91 -18.16 2.06
CA GLN A 66 -18.70 -18.91 3.31
C GLN A 66 -17.60 -18.32 4.21
N VAL A 67 -16.77 -17.42 3.67
CA VAL A 67 -15.59 -16.84 4.35
C VAL A 67 -15.87 -15.38 4.75
N ILE A 68 -16.99 -14.81 4.30
CA ILE A 68 -17.41 -13.44 4.59
C ILE A 68 -18.41 -13.48 5.74
N ASN A 69 -17.93 -13.25 6.97
CA ASN A 69 -18.76 -13.29 8.16
C ASN A 69 -19.16 -11.89 8.65
N HIS A 70 -18.38 -10.86 8.30
CA HIS A 70 -18.61 -9.47 8.74
C HIS A 70 -18.85 -9.36 10.25
N THR A 71 -17.97 -10.01 11.02
CA THR A 71 -18.12 -10.07 12.47
C THR A 71 -17.96 -8.68 13.09
N PRO A 72 -18.80 -8.29 14.07
CA PRO A 72 -18.60 -7.05 14.81
C PRO A 72 -17.21 -7.00 15.45
N PHE A 73 -16.59 -5.82 15.42
CA PHE A 73 -15.31 -5.60 16.07
C PHE A 73 -15.44 -5.80 17.58
N ASP A 74 -14.61 -6.70 18.10
CA ASP A 74 -14.58 -7.15 19.49
C ASP A 74 -13.73 -6.24 20.40
N GLY A 75 -13.08 -5.21 19.84
CA GLY A 75 -12.15 -4.34 20.55
C GLY A 75 -10.70 -4.83 20.57
N TYR A 76 -10.42 -6.03 20.04
CA TYR A 76 -9.08 -6.60 20.03
C TYR A 76 -8.39 -6.38 18.69
N PHE A 77 -7.22 -5.76 18.74
CA PHE A 77 -6.31 -5.65 17.62
C PHE A 77 -5.47 -6.92 17.51
N LEU A 78 -5.63 -7.64 16.40
CA LEU A 78 -4.89 -8.86 16.05
C LEU A 78 -4.16 -8.65 14.73
N ASP A 79 -3.30 -9.60 14.35
CA ASP A 79 -2.77 -9.71 12.99
C ASP A 79 -3.46 -10.86 12.27
N ALA A 80 -4.49 -10.52 11.49
CA ALA A 80 -5.22 -11.49 10.68
C ALA A 80 -4.60 -11.67 9.28
N PHE A 81 -3.62 -10.83 8.93
CA PHE A 81 -3.02 -10.71 7.60
C PHE A 81 -1.59 -11.24 7.54
N ASP A 82 -1.22 -12.09 8.50
CA ASP A 82 0.04 -12.82 8.49
C ASP A 82 0.15 -13.69 7.22
N GLY A 83 1.24 -13.50 6.49
CA GLY A 83 1.43 -14.05 5.14
C GLY A 83 1.05 -13.11 3.99
N THR A 84 0.83 -11.82 4.27
CA THR A 84 0.79 -10.77 3.23
C THR A 84 2.21 -10.48 2.72
N SER A 85 2.37 -10.39 1.40
CA SER A 85 3.63 -10.02 0.73
C SER A 85 3.40 -9.02 -0.39
N LEU A 86 4.42 -8.21 -0.70
CA LEU A 86 4.45 -7.34 -1.87
C LEU A 86 5.44 -7.89 -2.90
N HIS A 87 5.02 -7.96 -4.15
CA HIS A 87 5.80 -8.48 -5.27
C HIS A 87 5.95 -7.40 -6.33
N LEU A 88 7.18 -7.20 -6.81
CA LEU A 88 7.48 -6.33 -7.94
C LEU A 88 7.52 -7.19 -9.20
N SER A 89 6.66 -6.87 -10.16
CA SER A 89 6.55 -7.54 -11.46
C SER A 89 6.69 -6.53 -12.59
N PHE A 90 7.08 -6.96 -13.78
CA PHE A 90 7.29 -6.08 -14.95
C PHE A 90 6.36 -6.49 -16.10
N THR A 91 5.94 -5.52 -16.91
CA THR A 91 5.36 -5.83 -18.22
C THR A 91 6.44 -5.88 -19.30
N GLU A 92 6.01 -6.20 -20.51
CA GLU A 92 6.82 -6.08 -21.71
C GLU A 92 6.91 -4.63 -22.22
N TYR A 93 6.13 -3.70 -21.66
CA TYR A 93 6.15 -2.31 -22.11
C TYR A 93 7.42 -1.62 -21.64
N SER A 94 8.20 -1.13 -22.60
CA SER A 94 9.33 -0.25 -22.35
C SER A 94 9.43 0.83 -23.41
N ARG A 95 9.93 2.00 -23.01
CA ARG A 95 10.09 3.15 -23.90
C ARG A 95 11.42 3.84 -23.63
N PRO A 96 12.31 3.98 -24.63
CA PRO A 96 13.54 4.72 -24.45
C PRO A 96 13.24 6.18 -24.11
N MET A 97 14.02 6.75 -23.19
CA MET A 97 13.95 8.18 -22.89
C MET A 97 14.74 8.94 -23.95
N ASP A 98 14.10 9.89 -24.62
CA ASP A 98 14.82 10.78 -25.52
C ASP A 98 15.65 11.77 -24.70
N VAL A 99 16.96 11.56 -24.69
CA VAL A 99 17.94 12.40 -23.99
C VAL A 99 18.51 13.51 -24.89
N GLY A 100 18.00 13.65 -26.13
CA GLY A 100 18.42 14.71 -27.06
C GLY A 100 19.83 14.53 -27.65
N ILE A 101 20.45 13.36 -27.44
CA ILE A 101 21.78 13.03 -27.98
C ILE A 101 21.60 12.17 -29.23
N HIS A 102 22.04 12.68 -30.37
CA HIS A 102 22.01 11.95 -31.64
C HIS A 102 23.28 11.08 -31.80
N GLY A 103 23.13 9.86 -32.32
CA GLY A 103 24.26 8.98 -32.68
C GLY A 103 24.66 7.92 -31.64
N VAL A 104 24.05 7.91 -30.46
CA VAL A 104 24.20 6.84 -29.46
C VAL A 104 23.12 5.78 -29.71
N ARG A 105 23.53 4.52 -29.91
CA ARG A 105 22.62 3.40 -30.24
C ARG A 105 22.04 2.69 -29.02
N ASP A 106 22.73 2.76 -27.88
CA ASP A 106 22.26 2.17 -26.63
C ASP A 106 21.41 3.20 -25.87
N ALA A 107 20.16 2.84 -25.58
CA ALA A 107 19.32 3.64 -24.70
C ALA A 107 19.78 3.42 -23.26
N ASP A 108 20.68 4.28 -22.79
CA ASP A 108 21.20 4.23 -21.42
C ASP A 108 20.09 4.43 -20.37
N ILE A 109 18.95 5.06 -20.76
CA ILE A 109 17.83 5.36 -19.89
C ILE A 109 16.51 5.03 -20.61
N TYR A 110 15.62 4.29 -19.94
CA TYR A 110 14.30 3.95 -20.47
C TYR A 110 13.26 3.87 -19.36
N PHE A 111 12.00 4.06 -19.74
CA PHE A 111 10.85 3.74 -18.92
C PHE A 111 10.50 2.27 -19.05
N LEU A 112 10.21 1.63 -17.93
CA LEU A 112 9.74 0.25 -17.83
C LEU A 112 8.48 0.25 -16.98
N GLU A 113 7.39 -0.31 -17.50
CA GLU A 113 6.17 -0.44 -16.71
C GLU A 113 6.29 -1.64 -15.76
N ALA A 114 5.86 -1.42 -14.50
CA ALA A 114 6.01 -2.36 -13.42
C ALA A 114 4.83 -2.29 -12.45
N TYR A 115 4.41 -3.46 -11.97
CA TYR A 115 3.36 -3.64 -10.97
C TYR A 115 3.97 -3.83 -9.60
N VAL A 116 3.40 -3.18 -8.59
CA VAL A 116 3.53 -3.62 -7.21
C VAL A 116 2.26 -4.38 -6.86
N GLN A 117 2.39 -5.65 -6.50
CA GLN A 117 1.27 -6.57 -6.34
C GLN A 117 1.20 -7.08 -4.91
N VAL A 118 0.01 -7.05 -4.33
CA VAL A 118 -0.30 -7.62 -3.03
C VAL A 118 -0.63 -9.10 -3.21
N TYR A 119 0.05 -9.92 -2.43
CA TYR A 119 -0.23 -11.35 -2.31
C TYR A 119 -0.58 -11.69 -0.87
N PHE A 120 -1.44 -12.70 -0.70
CA PHE A 120 -1.72 -13.29 0.60
C PHE A 120 -1.65 -14.80 0.49
N LYS A 121 -0.75 -15.41 1.27
CA LYS A 121 -0.54 -16.87 1.27
C LYS A 121 -0.37 -17.45 -0.15
N GLY A 122 0.36 -16.71 -0.99
CA GLY A 122 0.65 -17.09 -2.38
C GLY A 122 -0.45 -16.79 -3.41
N GLN A 123 -1.58 -16.19 -3.00
CA GLN A 123 -2.64 -15.78 -3.92
C GLN A 123 -2.59 -14.27 -4.19
N TRP A 124 -2.73 -13.89 -5.46
CA TRP A 124 -2.79 -12.49 -5.86
C TRP A 124 -4.08 -11.84 -5.34
N ILE A 125 -3.96 -10.64 -4.78
CA ILE A 125 -5.06 -9.83 -4.24
C ILE A 125 -5.33 -8.62 -5.12
N GLY A 126 -4.29 -7.93 -5.58
CA GLY A 126 -4.45 -6.72 -6.38
C GLY A 126 -3.13 -5.99 -6.60
N ASP A 127 -3.13 -5.11 -7.59
CA ASP A 127 -2.06 -4.19 -7.88
C ASP A 127 -2.28 -2.90 -7.08
N VAL A 128 -1.18 -2.29 -6.62
CA VAL A 128 -1.20 -1.09 -5.79
C VAL A 128 -0.28 -0.02 -6.35
N ASP A 129 -0.77 1.22 -6.34
CA ASP A 129 0.07 2.41 -6.44
C ASP A 129 0.15 3.07 -5.08
N ILE A 130 1.19 2.71 -4.34
CA ILE A 130 1.42 3.18 -2.98
C ILE A 130 1.74 4.67 -2.97
N VAL A 131 2.50 5.18 -3.95
CA VAL A 131 2.92 6.59 -3.97
C VAL A 131 1.69 7.48 -4.12
N SER A 132 0.88 7.22 -5.14
CA SER A 132 -0.37 7.98 -5.36
C SER A 132 -1.38 7.78 -4.23
N SER A 133 -1.38 6.61 -3.59
CA SER A 133 -2.29 6.33 -2.47
C SER A 133 -1.96 7.12 -1.21
N LEU A 134 -0.68 7.32 -0.89
CA LEU A 134 -0.25 8.11 0.26
C LEU A 134 -0.55 9.61 0.09
N GLU A 135 -0.60 10.09 -1.15
CA GLU A 135 -0.95 11.48 -1.49
C GLU A 135 -2.47 11.68 -1.68
N SER A 136 -3.27 10.62 -1.55
CA SER A 136 -4.70 10.63 -1.84
C SER A 136 -5.52 11.33 -0.76
N GLU A 137 -6.55 12.07 -1.19
CA GLU A 137 -7.54 12.67 -0.28
C GLU A 137 -8.37 11.63 0.49
N PHE A 138 -8.37 10.37 0.03
CA PHE A 138 -9.05 9.26 0.69
C PHE A 138 -8.28 8.72 1.88
N MET A 139 -7.02 9.11 2.07
CA MET A 139 -6.17 8.62 3.17
C MET A 139 -5.98 9.70 4.25
N THR A 140 -6.28 9.35 5.50
CA THR A 140 -5.97 10.16 6.67
C THR A 140 -5.12 9.34 7.62
N LEU A 141 -3.96 9.86 8.01
CA LEU A 141 -3.10 9.22 8.98
C LEU A 141 -3.40 9.85 10.35
N LEU A 142 -3.75 9.07 11.37
CA LEU A 142 -4.00 9.58 12.73
C LEU A 142 -2.70 9.71 13.52
N ASP A 143 -2.44 10.88 14.08
CA ASP A 143 -1.24 11.10 14.89
C ASP A 143 -1.49 10.70 16.35
N SER A 144 -1.07 9.48 16.70
CA SER A 144 -1.14 8.98 18.07
C SER A 144 -0.12 9.64 19.00
N ARG A 145 0.83 10.45 18.49
CA ARG A 145 1.88 11.09 19.30
C ARG A 145 1.38 12.23 20.19
N HIS A 146 0.13 12.67 20.01
CA HIS A 146 -0.53 13.58 20.94
C HIS A 146 -1.25 12.86 22.10
N ALA A 147 -1.28 11.53 22.14
CA ALA A 147 -1.82 10.77 23.27
C ALA A 147 -0.84 10.66 24.47
N SER A 148 0.40 11.14 24.33
CA SER A 148 1.39 11.15 25.41
C SER A 148 1.36 12.45 26.22
N SER A 149 0.20 12.78 26.79
CA SER A 149 0.11 13.70 27.93
C SER A 149 -0.18 12.89 29.21
N GLY A 150 0.86 12.20 29.70
CA GLY A 150 0.89 11.51 30.99
C GLY A 150 -0.08 10.32 31.15
N PRO A 151 -0.01 9.57 32.25
CA PRO A 151 -1.13 8.75 32.70
C PRO A 151 -2.19 9.73 33.22
N SER A 152 -2.87 10.44 32.31
CA SER A 152 -4.19 10.88 32.66
C SER A 152 -4.99 9.58 32.79
N GLU A 153 -5.42 9.26 34.01
CA GLU A 153 -6.67 8.55 34.17
C GLU A 153 -7.62 9.20 33.17
N CYS A 154 -8.00 8.47 32.13
CA CYS A 154 -8.91 8.98 31.14
C CYS A 154 -10.24 9.17 31.87
N CYS A 155 -10.48 10.37 32.40
CA CYS A 155 -11.71 10.80 33.07
C CYS A 155 -12.89 10.92 32.09
N HIS A 156 -12.85 10.19 30.98
CA HIS A 156 -13.99 9.99 30.12
C HIS A 156 -14.84 8.93 30.81
N GLN A 157 -15.66 9.39 31.76
CA GLN A 157 -16.98 8.79 31.94
C GLN A 157 -17.51 8.60 30.52
N ALA A 158 -17.67 7.34 30.08
CA ALA A 158 -18.10 6.97 28.74
C ALA A 158 -19.52 7.50 28.52
N LYS A 159 -19.64 8.81 28.34
CA LYS A 159 -20.88 9.52 28.08
C LYS A 159 -21.23 9.20 26.65
N ASN A 160 -21.92 8.08 26.44
CA ASN A 160 -22.65 7.75 25.22
C ASN A 160 -21.95 8.25 23.94
N LEU A 161 -20.66 7.92 23.78
CA LEU A 161 -20.16 7.79 22.42
C LEU A 161 -21.00 6.66 21.87
N ARG A 162 -21.91 6.97 20.93
CA ARG A 162 -22.60 5.92 20.18
C ARG A 162 -21.48 4.99 19.74
N ALA A 163 -21.45 3.78 20.29
CA ALA A 163 -20.46 2.79 19.91
C ALA A 163 -20.66 2.62 18.41
N PHE A 164 -19.75 3.19 17.61
CA PHE A 164 -19.80 2.99 16.18
C PHE A 164 -19.62 1.49 16.01
N ARG A 165 -20.65 0.83 15.50
CA ARG A 165 -20.58 -0.59 15.21
C ARG A 165 -19.62 -0.73 14.04
N LEU A 166 -18.39 -1.12 14.34
CA LEU A 166 -17.39 -1.44 13.35
C LEU A 166 -17.45 -2.93 13.05
N ILE A 167 -17.16 -3.29 11.81
CA ILE A 167 -16.96 -4.68 11.38
C ILE A 167 -15.46 -4.96 11.38
N ALA A 168 -15.04 -6.03 12.04
CA ALA A 168 -13.68 -6.54 11.92
C ALA A 168 -13.50 -7.16 10.53
N ILE A 169 -12.42 -6.77 9.86
CA ILE A 169 -11.98 -7.36 8.59
C ILE A 169 -10.72 -8.16 8.88
N ASP A 170 -10.84 -9.48 8.73
CA ASP A 170 -9.79 -10.43 9.09
C ASP A 170 -9.22 -11.19 7.91
N ASN A 171 -9.76 -10.95 6.72
CA ASN A 171 -9.25 -11.57 5.51
C ASN A 171 -9.44 -10.66 4.30
N TRP A 172 -8.70 -10.95 3.23
CA TRP A 172 -8.74 -10.16 2.00
C TRP A 172 -10.04 -10.32 1.21
N ASP A 173 -10.80 -11.41 1.39
CA ASP A 173 -12.10 -11.57 0.72
C ASP A 173 -13.14 -10.61 1.32
N GLU A 174 -13.20 -10.49 2.65
CA GLU A 174 -14.01 -9.48 3.36
C GLU A 174 -13.55 -8.04 3.06
N PHE A 175 -12.25 -7.85 2.89
CA PHE A 175 -11.70 -6.56 2.49
C PHE A 175 -12.12 -6.16 1.07
N VAL A 176 -12.10 -7.09 0.12
CA VAL A 176 -12.52 -6.78 -1.26
C VAL A 176 -14.04 -6.63 -1.32
N ASP A 177 -14.78 -7.56 -0.72
CA ASP A 177 -16.24 -7.53 -0.61
C ASP A 177 -16.68 -6.84 0.69
N SER A 178 -16.32 -5.57 0.81
CA SER A 178 -16.60 -4.83 2.03
C SER A 178 -18.08 -4.53 2.24
N PRO A 179 -18.53 -4.50 3.51
CA PRO A 179 -19.86 -4.05 3.87
C PRO A 179 -19.96 -2.51 3.73
N ASP A 180 -21.19 -1.99 3.68
CA ASP A 180 -21.45 -0.53 3.61
C ASP A 180 -21.18 0.20 4.95
N GLU A 181 -20.89 -0.57 6.01
CA GLU A 181 -20.69 -0.09 7.37
C GLU A 181 -19.22 0.25 7.65
N GLY A 182 -18.97 0.96 8.75
CA GLY A 182 -17.60 1.23 9.19
C GLY A 182 -16.85 -0.07 9.47
N MET A 183 -15.61 -0.17 8.99
CA MET A 183 -14.82 -1.39 9.09
C MET A 183 -13.43 -1.11 9.68
N ILE A 184 -12.82 -2.14 10.26
CA ILE A 184 -11.47 -2.08 10.82
C ILE A 184 -10.65 -3.28 10.38
N VAL A 185 -9.55 -3.00 9.67
CA VAL A 185 -8.59 -4.02 9.22
C VAL A 185 -7.67 -4.37 10.38
N ARG A 186 -7.69 -5.62 10.83
CA ARG A 186 -6.87 -6.07 11.96
C ARG A 186 -5.51 -6.58 11.49
N ALA A 187 -4.57 -5.64 11.33
CA ALA A 187 -3.18 -5.89 10.90
C ALA A 187 -2.16 -5.37 11.94
N LYS A 188 -2.36 -5.73 13.21
CA LYS A 188 -1.51 -5.27 14.32
C LYS A 188 -0.07 -5.70 14.11
N ASN A 189 0.89 -4.79 14.28
CA ASN A 189 2.32 -5.04 14.08
C ASN A 189 2.72 -5.57 12.68
N ASN A 190 1.81 -5.54 11.71
CA ASN A 190 2.05 -5.94 10.33
C ASN A 190 1.98 -4.73 9.41
N TRP A 191 3.09 -4.00 9.32
CA TRP A 191 3.17 -2.76 8.56
C TRP A 191 2.91 -2.98 7.06
N LEU A 192 3.32 -4.14 6.54
CA LEU A 192 3.15 -4.48 5.13
C LEU A 192 1.66 -4.68 4.79
N ALA A 193 0.92 -5.39 5.64
CA ALA A 193 -0.52 -5.53 5.50
C ALA A 193 -1.24 -4.19 5.66
N ARG A 194 -0.80 -3.32 6.60
CA ARG A 194 -1.36 -1.96 6.72
C ARG A 194 -1.11 -1.12 5.48
N LEU A 195 0.09 -1.15 4.91
CA LEU A 195 0.44 -0.46 3.68
C LEU A 195 -0.39 -0.95 2.49
N ALA A 196 -0.50 -2.26 2.33
CA ALA A 196 -1.31 -2.89 1.28
C ALA A 196 -2.79 -2.51 1.41
N ALA A 197 -3.38 -2.66 2.61
CA ALA A 197 -4.79 -2.37 2.85
C ALA A 197 -5.09 -0.88 2.69
N ALA A 198 -4.22 0.01 3.18
CA ALA A 198 -4.39 1.45 3.02
C ALA A 198 -4.33 1.87 1.55
N SER A 199 -3.38 1.32 0.79
CA SER A 199 -3.22 1.62 -0.64
C SER A 199 -4.41 1.13 -1.46
N LEU A 200 -4.83 -0.13 -1.25
CA LEU A 200 -6.00 -0.69 -1.93
C LEU A 200 -7.28 0.06 -1.55
N SER A 201 -7.46 0.45 -0.29
CA SER A 201 -8.66 1.19 0.14
C SER A 201 -8.74 2.56 -0.52
N SER A 202 -7.61 3.28 -0.58
CA SER A 202 -7.51 4.56 -1.29
C SER A 202 -7.82 4.40 -2.78
N GLN A 203 -7.27 3.39 -3.44
CA GLN A 203 -7.53 3.09 -4.85
C GLN A 203 -9.00 2.74 -5.12
N MET A 204 -9.66 2.08 -4.17
CA MET A 204 -11.11 1.82 -4.21
C MET A 204 -11.95 3.04 -3.80
N GLN A 205 -11.34 4.21 -3.63
CA GLN A 205 -11.99 5.47 -3.23
C GLN A 205 -12.72 5.38 -1.87
N ARG A 206 -12.20 4.55 -0.96
CA ARG A 206 -12.73 4.38 0.39
C ARG A 206 -11.99 5.31 1.34
N LYS A 207 -12.75 6.11 2.10
CA LYS A 207 -12.18 6.94 3.17
C LYS A 207 -11.51 6.05 4.22
N THR A 208 -10.20 6.20 4.33
CA THR A 208 -9.35 5.30 5.10
C THR A 208 -8.62 6.09 6.15
N VAL A 209 -8.70 5.60 7.38
CA VAL A 209 -7.93 6.14 8.50
C VAL A 209 -6.92 5.09 8.94
N VAL A 210 -5.63 5.43 8.87
CA VAL A 210 -4.57 4.57 9.42
C VAL A 210 -4.25 5.03 10.84
N MET A 211 -4.22 4.09 11.78
CA MET A 211 -3.99 4.31 13.22
C MET A 211 -3.04 3.28 13.82
#